data_AF-A0A960XQ96-F1
#
_entry.id   AF-A0A960XQ96-F1
#
_cell.length_a   1.000
_cell.length_b   1.000
_cell.length_c   1.000
_cell.angle_alpha   90.00
_cell.angle_beta   90.00
_cell.angle_gamma   90.00
#
_symmetry.space_group_name_H-M   'P 1'
#
loop_
_entity.id
_entity.type
_entity.pdbx_description
1 polymer ?
#
loop_
_entity_poly.entity_id
_entity_poly.type
_entity_poly.pdbx_seq_one_letter_code
_entity_poly.pdbx_strand_id
1 'polypeptide(L)'
;GLNPDGALYKVYNNVLNRDAGNTGNSGVEKKTRREEDNRDLQALIDGLDLTGVALERYLFDHIDIPRTVNMLAANSVIRNIDMHAKNWYIYCDTGRSGEWAMLPWDLDLSFGRMWNTQNTYYDNRIYTDGYVVNSTSIRLVSQLFSNPTTRAMLMRRIRTLSDRFLQPPPAPGTPESERFFERRLGEQLAL
;
A
#
# COMPACT_ATOMS: atom_id res chain seq x y z
N GLY A 1 -8.72 13.05 -10.90
CA GLY A 1 -8.31 13.02 -9.47
C GLY A 1 -9.26 12.16 -8.68
N LEU A 2 -9.02 11.96 -7.38
CA LEU A 2 -9.96 11.29 -6.46
C LEU A 2 -11.25 12.11 -6.31
N ASN A 3 -12.36 11.47 -5.93
CA ASN A 3 -13.61 12.15 -5.63
C ASN A 3 -13.42 13.03 -4.37
N PRO A 4 -13.63 14.35 -4.44
CA PRO A 4 -13.47 15.23 -3.29
C PRO A 4 -14.49 14.94 -2.17
N ASP A 5 -15.63 14.32 -2.50
CA ASP A 5 -16.68 13.97 -1.54
C ASP A 5 -16.45 12.60 -0.87
N GLY A 6 -15.41 11.87 -1.27
CA GLY A 6 -15.05 10.57 -0.70
C GLY A 6 -14.55 10.68 0.74
N ALA A 7 -14.76 9.61 1.53
CA ALA A 7 -14.22 9.53 2.88
C ALA A 7 -12.73 9.16 2.82
N LEU A 8 -11.88 9.88 3.57
CA LEU A 8 -10.44 9.65 3.63
C LEU A 8 -10.00 9.56 5.08
N TYR A 9 -9.25 8.53 5.42
CA TYR A 9 -8.71 8.30 6.76
C TYR A 9 -7.20 8.17 6.71
N LYS A 10 -6.49 8.93 7.56
CA LYS A 10 -5.07 8.70 7.83
C LYS A 10 -4.94 7.63 8.90
N VAL A 11 -4.05 6.67 8.68
CA VAL A 11 -3.84 5.56 9.60
C VAL A 11 -2.58 5.78 10.44
N TYR A 12 -2.72 5.62 11.77
CA TYR A 12 -1.64 5.82 12.76
C TYR A 12 -1.33 4.56 13.56
N ASN A 13 -2.34 3.75 13.88
CA ASN A 13 -2.17 2.47 14.57
C ASN A 13 -3.42 1.59 14.38
N ASN A 14 -3.75 1.27 13.13
CA ASN A 14 -4.90 0.45 12.78
C ASN A 14 -4.52 -0.46 11.62
N VAL A 15 -4.81 -1.75 11.73
CA VAL A 15 -4.52 -2.76 10.70
C VAL A 15 -5.80 -3.34 10.10
N LEU A 16 -6.93 -2.64 10.25
CA LEU A 16 -8.27 -3.05 9.82
C LEU A 16 -8.67 -4.43 10.34
N ASN A 17 -8.15 -4.81 11.50
CA ASN A 17 -8.32 -6.15 12.04
C ASN A 17 -9.10 -6.12 13.34
N ARG A 18 -10.33 -6.62 13.32
CA ARG A 18 -11.18 -6.73 14.51
C ARG A 18 -10.54 -7.59 15.60
N ASP A 19 -9.87 -8.68 15.23
CA ASP A 19 -9.17 -9.56 16.18
C ASP A 19 -7.99 -8.86 16.88
N ALA A 20 -7.46 -7.78 16.28
CA ALA A 20 -6.46 -6.92 16.90
C ALA A 20 -7.09 -5.78 17.73
N GLY A 21 -8.41 -5.81 17.97
CA GLY A 21 -9.16 -4.79 18.69
C GLY A 21 -9.35 -3.48 17.91
N ASN A 22 -9.12 -3.48 16.59
CA ASN A 22 -9.32 -2.28 15.80
C ASN A 22 -10.80 -1.97 15.59
N THR A 23 -11.13 -0.68 15.69
CA THR A 23 -12.44 -0.11 15.38
C THR A 23 -12.28 1.04 14.39
N GLY A 24 -13.39 1.52 13.83
CA GLY A 24 -13.41 2.73 13.00
C GLY A 24 -12.99 4.01 13.75
N ASN A 25 -12.90 3.97 15.09
CA ASN A 25 -12.55 5.14 15.92
C ASN A 25 -11.15 5.06 16.55
N SER A 26 -10.42 3.96 16.38
CA SER A 26 -9.11 3.74 17.02
C SER A 26 -7.98 3.81 16.00
N GLY A 27 -6.91 4.55 16.30
CA GLY A 27 -5.68 4.53 15.49
C GLY A 27 -5.84 5.10 14.08
N VAL A 28 -6.87 5.91 13.84
CA VAL A 28 -7.17 6.57 12.56
C VAL A 28 -7.61 8.02 12.79
N GLU A 29 -7.41 8.86 11.78
CA GLU A 29 -7.90 10.24 11.77
C GLU A 29 -8.66 10.49 10.48
N LYS A 30 -9.94 10.84 10.59
CA LYS A 30 -10.78 11.18 9.45
C LYS A 30 -10.39 12.54 8.89
N LYS A 31 -10.00 12.58 7.61
CA LYS A 31 -9.45 13.77 6.95
C LYS A 31 -10.52 14.56 6.18
N THR A 32 -11.55 13.89 5.68
CA THR A 32 -12.69 14.46 4.95
C THR A 32 -14.00 14.02 5.61
N ARG A 33 -15.11 14.72 5.38
CA ARG A 33 -16.42 14.39 6.02
C ARG A 33 -16.32 14.30 7.55
N ARG A 34 -15.59 15.23 8.18
CA ARG A 34 -15.18 15.17 9.60
C ARG A 34 -16.34 15.28 10.59
N GLU A 35 -17.45 15.87 10.16
CA GLU A 35 -18.67 16.00 10.97
C GLU A 35 -19.49 14.71 11.03
N GLU A 36 -19.16 13.71 10.19
CA GLU A 36 -19.82 12.41 10.18
C GLU A 36 -19.05 11.41 11.04
N ASP A 37 -19.78 10.49 11.68
CA ASP A 37 -19.19 9.36 12.38
C ASP A 37 -18.39 8.41 11.45
N ASN A 38 -17.67 7.46 12.05
CA ASN A 38 -16.80 6.53 11.33
C ASN A 38 -17.47 5.15 11.08
N ARG A 39 -18.81 5.10 10.99
CA ARG A 39 -19.53 3.83 10.74
C ARG A 39 -19.18 3.20 9.40
N ASP A 40 -18.84 4.01 8.41
CA ASP A 40 -18.33 3.57 7.11
C ASP A 40 -17.04 2.74 7.27
N LEU A 41 -16.07 3.25 8.01
CA LEU A 41 -14.82 2.54 8.28
C LEU A 41 -15.04 1.32 9.18
N GLN A 42 -15.96 1.39 10.14
CA GLN A 42 -16.32 0.22 10.94
C GLN A 42 -16.92 -0.89 10.05
N ALA A 43 -17.79 -0.54 9.10
CA ALA A 43 -18.36 -1.50 8.16
C ALA A 43 -17.29 -2.14 7.25
N LEU A 44 -16.24 -1.40 6.88
CA LEU A 44 -15.07 -1.99 6.20
C LEU A 44 -14.39 -3.05 7.08
N ILE A 45 -14.11 -2.73 8.34
CA ILE A 45 -13.45 -3.65 9.27
C ILE A 45 -14.29 -4.91 9.48
N ASP A 46 -15.60 -4.75 9.67
CA ASP A 46 -16.53 -5.86 9.87
C ASP A 46 -16.65 -6.74 8.62
N GLY A 47 -16.66 -6.14 7.42
CA GLY A 47 -16.69 -6.88 6.16
C GLY A 47 -15.42 -7.69 5.89
N LEU A 48 -14.26 -7.19 6.33
CA LEU A 48 -12.99 -7.91 6.24
C LEU A 48 -12.84 -9.07 7.24
N ASP A 49 -13.73 -9.12 8.23
CA ASP A 49 -13.85 -10.20 9.23
C ASP A 49 -14.71 -11.37 8.72
N LEU A 50 -15.42 -11.20 7.60
CA LEU A 50 -16.13 -12.29 6.94
C LEU A 50 -15.18 -13.43 6.54
N THR A 51 -15.75 -14.60 6.25
CA THR A 51 -15.01 -15.78 5.81
C THR A 51 -15.65 -16.47 4.60
N GLY A 52 -14.89 -17.33 3.92
CA GLY A 52 -15.36 -18.12 2.79
C GLY A 52 -15.94 -17.28 1.65
N VAL A 53 -17.06 -17.73 1.08
CA VAL A 53 -17.74 -17.07 -0.06
C VAL A 53 -18.23 -15.67 0.29
N ALA A 54 -18.61 -15.41 1.56
CA ALA A 54 -19.09 -14.10 1.98
C ALA A 54 -17.96 -13.06 1.93
N LEU A 55 -16.77 -13.42 2.41
CA LEU A 55 -15.58 -12.58 2.29
C LEU A 55 -15.20 -12.34 0.84
N GLU A 56 -15.20 -13.40 0.02
CA GLU A 56 -14.83 -13.27 -1.39
C GLU A 56 -15.73 -12.26 -2.10
N ARG A 57 -17.06 -12.38 -1.96
CA ARG A 57 -17.99 -11.40 -2.52
C ARG A 57 -17.74 -10.00 -1.99
N TYR A 58 -17.55 -9.87 -0.67
CA TYR A 58 -17.28 -8.57 -0.06
C TYR A 58 -16.04 -7.89 -0.66
N LEU A 59 -14.94 -8.64 -0.85
CA LEU A 59 -13.73 -8.09 -1.47
C LEU A 59 -13.98 -7.59 -2.89
N PHE A 60 -14.73 -8.34 -3.70
CA PHE A 60 -15.00 -7.95 -5.09
C PHE A 60 -16.06 -6.85 -5.24
N ASP A 61 -16.97 -6.72 -4.27
CA ASP A 61 -18.05 -5.72 -4.30
C ASP A 61 -17.68 -4.39 -3.64
N HIS A 62 -16.73 -4.39 -2.68
CA HIS A 62 -16.44 -3.22 -1.85
C HIS A 62 -15.00 -2.72 -1.91
N ILE A 63 -14.08 -3.41 -2.58
CA ILE A 63 -12.69 -2.98 -2.70
C ILE A 63 -12.38 -2.64 -4.15
N ASP A 64 -11.79 -1.47 -4.39
CA ASP A 64 -11.12 -1.15 -5.65
C ASP A 64 -9.83 -1.97 -5.69
N ILE A 65 -9.98 -3.25 -6.08
CA ILE A 65 -8.90 -4.23 -6.18
C ILE A 65 -7.81 -3.71 -7.12
N PRO A 66 -8.10 -3.16 -8.33
CA PRO A 66 -7.06 -2.64 -9.21
C PRO A 66 -6.20 -1.56 -8.55
N ARG A 67 -6.80 -0.58 -7.86
CA ARG A 67 -6.06 0.50 -7.19
C ARG A 67 -5.24 -0.03 -6.03
N THR A 68 -5.82 -0.89 -5.20
CA THR A 68 -5.12 -1.48 -4.04
C THR A 68 -3.96 -2.36 -4.50
N VAL A 69 -4.17 -3.21 -5.51
CA VAL A 69 -3.10 -4.01 -6.14
C VAL A 69 -1.99 -3.12 -6.70
N ASN A 70 -2.33 -2.01 -7.35
CA ASN A 70 -1.33 -1.09 -7.89
C ASN A 70 -0.51 -0.41 -6.79
N MET A 71 -1.15 -0.03 -5.67
CA MET A 71 -0.48 0.54 -4.50
C MET A 71 0.47 -0.48 -3.84
N LEU A 72 0.02 -1.71 -3.63
CA LEU A 72 0.85 -2.79 -3.07
C LEU A 72 2.03 -3.14 -3.98
N ALA A 73 1.80 -3.26 -5.29
CA ALA A 73 2.87 -3.55 -6.24
C ALA A 73 3.91 -2.42 -6.32
N ALA A 74 3.47 -1.16 -6.22
CA ALA A 74 4.39 -0.04 -6.17
C ALA A 74 5.26 -0.07 -4.91
N ASN A 75 4.66 -0.36 -3.74
CA ASN A 75 5.41 -0.53 -2.48
C ASN A 75 6.44 -1.67 -2.57
N SER A 76 6.10 -2.78 -3.22
CA SER A 76 7.05 -3.86 -3.50
C SER A 76 8.25 -3.41 -4.33
N VAL A 77 8.00 -2.65 -5.41
CA VAL A 77 9.04 -2.23 -6.37
C VAL A 77 9.99 -1.21 -5.76
N ILE A 78 9.47 -0.28 -4.96
CA ILE A 78 10.30 0.67 -4.22
C ILE A 78 10.83 0.09 -2.90
N ARG A 79 10.50 -1.17 -2.57
CA ARG A 79 10.84 -1.82 -1.30
C ARG A 79 10.48 -0.97 -0.08
N ASN A 80 9.27 -0.40 -0.07
CA ASN A 80 8.72 0.26 1.11
C ASN A 80 8.25 -0.82 2.08
N ILE A 81 9.10 -1.16 3.05
CA ILE A 81 8.76 -2.15 4.07
C ILE A 81 8.01 -1.57 5.27
N ASP A 82 7.95 -0.24 5.40
CA ASP A 82 7.42 0.46 6.57
C ASP A 82 5.90 0.69 6.53
N MET A 83 5.22 0.10 5.55
CA MET A 83 3.76 0.04 5.56
C MET A 83 3.29 -1.08 6.48
N HIS A 84 2.76 -0.74 7.65
CA HIS A 84 2.19 -1.70 8.60
C HIS A 84 0.94 -1.09 9.25
N ALA A 85 0.91 -0.86 10.56
CA ALA A 85 -0.20 -0.22 11.25
C ALA A 85 -0.30 1.30 11.02
N LYS A 86 0.56 1.87 10.15
CA LYS A 86 0.69 3.30 9.81
C LYS A 86 1.32 3.46 8.43
N ASN A 87 1.48 4.71 7.97
CA ASN A 87 2.13 5.10 6.72
C ASN A 87 1.32 4.72 5.46
N TRP A 88 0.00 4.92 5.57
CA TRP A 88 -0.95 4.84 4.47
C TRP A 88 -2.25 5.57 4.84
N TYR A 89 -3.05 5.85 3.81
CA TYR A 89 -4.45 6.23 3.98
C TYR A 89 -5.36 5.13 3.47
N ILE A 90 -6.59 5.10 3.97
CA ILE A 90 -7.70 4.38 3.34
C ILE A 90 -8.75 5.38 2.86
N TYR A 91 -9.24 5.17 1.64
CA TYR A 91 -10.18 6.05 0.96
C TYR A 91 -11.42 5.26 0.51
N CYS A 92 -12.61 5.82 0.68
CA CYS A 92 -13.87 5.31 0.13
C CYS A 92 -14.40 6.28 -0.94
N ASP A 93 -14.77 5.77 -2.12
CA ASP A 93 -15.38 6.57 -3.19
C ASP A 93 -16.87 6.88 -2.94
N THR A 94 -17.16 7.42 -1.76
CA THR A 94 -18.52 7.71 -1.26
C THR A 94 -19.34 8.52 -2.26
N GLY A 95 -20.57 8.09 -2.52
CA GLY A 95 -21.48 8.74 -3.48
C GLY A 95 -21.16 8.44 -4.95
N ARG A 96 -20.19 7.57 -5.23
CA ARG A 96 -19.85 7.07 -6.56
C ARG A 96 -19.84 5.53 -6.54
N SER A 97 -18.67 4.88 -6.62
CA SER A 97 -18.62 3.41 -6.54
C SER A 97 -18.84 2.90 -5.12
N GLY A 98 -18.50 3.70 -4.10
CA GLY A 98 -18.53 3.25 -2.70
C GLY A 98 -17.44 2.24 -2.36
N GLU A 99 -16.47 2.02 -3.27
CA GLU A 99 -15.37 1.09 -3.06
C GLU A 99 -14.25 1.72 -2.24
N TRP A 100 -13.56 0.88 -1.48
CA TRP A 100 -12.42 1.24 -0.67
C TRP A 100 -11.10 0.98 -1.39
N ALA A 101 -10.12 1.85 -1.17
CA ALA A 101 -8.77 1.71 -1.69
C ALA A 101 -7.71 2.20 -0.72
N MET A 102 -6.57 1.53 -0.71
CA MET A 102 -5.37 2.00 -0.01
C MET A 102 -4.63 3.06 -0.82
N LEU A 103 -4.13 4.08 -0.16
CA LEU A 103 -3.31 5.14 -0.74
C LEU A 103 -1.97 5.27 0.02
N PRO A 104 -0.87 5.58 -0.67
CA PRO A 104 0.44 5.68 -0.04
C PRO A 104 0.56 6.93 0.83
N TRP A 105 1.37 6.84 1.88
CA TRP A 105 1.85 7.97 2.68
C TRP A 105 3.24 7.62 3.20
N ASP A 106 4.10 8.61 3.41
CA ASP A 106 5.41 8.47 4.04
C ASP A 106 6.29 7.36 3.43
N LEU A 107 6.98 7.71 2.33
CA LEU A 107 7.77 6.77 1.53
C LEU A 107 9.28 7.00 1.66
N ASP A 108 9.71 7.69 2.71
CA ASP A 108 11.12 7.98 2.98
C ASP A 108 11.93 6.70 3.30
N LEU A 109 11.31 5.71 3.94
CA LEU A 109 11.87 4.38 4.20
C LEU A 109 11.66 3.39 3.04
N SER A 110 11.98 3.86 1.84
CA SER A 110 11.99 3.08 0.60
C SER A 110 13.41 2.94 0.04
N PHE A 111 13.56 2.21 -1.07
CA PHE A 111 14.81 2.00 -1.81
C PHE A 111 15.98 1.52 -0.95
N GLY A 112 15.69 0.62 0.00
CA GLY A 112 16.71 0.03 0.86
C GLY A 112 16.94 0.74 2.19
N ARG A 113 16.27 1.88 2.44
CA ARG A 113 16.24 2.52 3.76
C ARG A 113 15.28 1.77 4.70
N MET A 114 15.62 1.75 5.98
CA MET A 114 14.81 1.15 7.04
C MET A 114 14.96 1.93 8.34
N TRP A 115 13.94 1.88 9.18
CA TRP A 115 14.05 2.34 10.56
C TRP A 115 14.67 1.25 11.45
N ASN A 116 15.54 1.65 12.37
CA ASN A 116 16.01 0.79 13.46
C ASN A 116 16.20 1.61 14.75
N THR A 117 16.17 0.93 15.90
CA THR A 117 16.25 1.59 17.21
C THR A 117 17.62 2.20 17.51
N GLN A 118 18.70 1.70 16.88
CA GLN A 118 20.05 2.15 17.17
C GLN A 118 20.39 3.48 16.48
N ASN A 119 20.07 3.59 15.19
CA ASN A 119 20.43 4.71 14.34
C ASN A 119 19.23 5.56 13.93
N THR A 120 18.00 5.05 14.11
CA THR A 120 16.75 5.73 13.76
C THR A 120 16.74 6.19 12.30
N TYR A 121 16.48 7.47 12.04
CA TYR A 121 16.48 8.06 10.69
C TYR A 121 17.88 8.33 10.14
N TYR A 122 18.92 8.22 10.98
CA TYR A 122 20.31 8.50 10.59
C TYR A 122 21.08 7.27 10.11
N ASP A 123 20.39 6.13 9.89
CA ASP A 123 21.06 4.98 9.30
C ASP A 123 21.36 5.22 7.81
N ASN A 124 22.64 5.19 7.48
CA ASN A 124 23.14 5.35 6.10
C ASN A 124 23.30 4.01 5.36
N ARG A 125 22.99 2.89 6.01
CA ARG A 125 23.03 1.57 5.34
C ARG A 125 21.92 1.44 4.30
N ILE A 126 22.23 0.75 3.22
CA ILE A 126 21.28 0.30 2.22
C ILE A 126 21.13 -1.20 2.37
N TYR A 127 19.92 -1.61 2.74
CA TYR A 127 19.56 -3.02 2.88
C TYR A 127 19.02 -3.54 1.55
N THR A 128 19.62 -4.61 1.05
CA THR A 128 19.30 -5.18 -0.27
C THR A 128 18.61 -6.54 -0.17
N ASP A 129 18.62 -7.16 1.00
CA ASP A 129 18.01 -8.44 1.33
C ASP A 129 16.70 -8.24 2.12
N GLY A 130 15.62 -8.92 1.75
CA GLY A 130 14.36 -8.83 2.50
C GLY A 130 13.10 -9.08 1.68
N TYR A 131 11.97 -8.68 2.25
CA TYR A 131 10.65 -8.99 1.70
C TYR A 131 10.33 -8.14 0.47
N VAL A 132 9.78 -8.81 -0.55
CA VAL A 132 9.19 -8.16 -1.74
C VAL A 132 7.71 -7.85 -1.51
N VAL A 133 7.01 -8.67 -0.73
CA VAL A 133 5.63 -8.42 -0.30
C VAL A 133 5.62 -8.33 1.23
N ASN A 134 5.09 -7.23 1.75
CA ASN A 134 5.00 -6.92 3.18
C ASN A 134 3.55 -6.59 3.59
N SER A 135 3.38 -6.06 4.80
CA SER A 135 2.11 -5.49 5.29
C SER A 135 0.95 -6.46 5.46
N THR A 136 1.21 -7.77 5.47
CA THR A 136 0.19 -8.80 5.73
C THR A 136 -0.38 -8.76 7.15
N SER A 137 0.13 -7.89 8.03
CA SER A 137 -0.53 -7.55 9.28
C SER A 137 -1.81 -6.75 9.07
N ILE A 138 -1.93 -6.01 7.96
CA ILE A 138 -3.15 -5.31 7.56
C ILE A 138 -4.13 -6.34 7.00
N ARG A 139 -5.33 -6.43 7.61
CA ARG A 139 -6.34 -7.43 7.26
C ARG A 139 -6.72 -7.36 5.78
N LEU A 140 -6.93 -6.17 5.22
CA LEU A 140 -7.24 -6.03 3.78
C LEU A 140 -6.14 -6.67 2.91
N VAL A 141 -4.88 -6.39 3.21
CA VAL A 141 -3.72 -6.93 2.47
C VAL A 141 -3.65 -8.45 2.62
N SER A 142 -3.85 -8.97 3.83
CA SER A 142 -3.81 -10.41 4.08
C SER A 142 -4.92 -11.17 3.38
N GLN A 143 -6.13 -10.61 3.31
CA GLN A 143 -7.25 -11.21 2.59
C GLN A 143 -7.02 -11.22 1.07
N LEU A 144 -6.55 -10.09 0.50
CA LEU A 144 -6.19 -10.02 -0.92
C LEU A 144 -5.02 -10.94 -1.28
N PHE A 145 -4.07 -11.16 -0.37
CA PHE A 145 -2.96 -12.08 -0.61
C PHE A 145 -3.37 -13.56 -0.47
N SER A 146 -4.33 -13.84 0.41
CA SER A 146 -4.84 -15.21 0.61
C SER A 146 -5.74 -15.67 -0.54
N ASN A 147 -6.49 -14.76 -1.17
CA ASN A 147 -7.31 -15.09 -2.33
C ASN A 147 -6.42 -15.33 -3.58
N PRO A 148 -6.49 -16.50 -4.24
CA PRO A 148 -5.62 -16.84 -5.37
C PRO A 148 -5.71 -15.88 -6.56
N THR A 149 -6.91 -15.36 -6.84
CA THR A 149 -7.17 -14.46 -7.97
C THR A 149 -6.48 -13.11 -7.76
N THR A 150 -6.72 -12.48 -6.61
CA THR A 150 -6.10 -11.18 -6.29
C THR A 150 -4.60 -11.30 -6.03
N ARG A 151 -4.13 -12.43 -5.48
CA ARG A 151 -2.69 -12.71 -5.39
C ARG A 151 -2.04 -12.79 -6.76
N ALA A 152 -2.67 -13.46 -7.73
CA ALA A 152 -2.16 -13.53 -9.10
C ALA A 152 -2.12 -12.14 -9.75
N MET A 153 -3.13 -11.29 -9.51
CA MET A 153 -3.12 -9.89 -9.97
C MET A 153 -1.94 -9.11 -9.38
N LEU A 154 -1.71 -9.23 -8.07
CA LEU A 154 -0.58 -8.59 -7.39
C LEU A 154 0.77 -9.02 -7.96
N MET A 155 1.01 -10.32 -8.08
CA MET A 155 2.28 -10.84 -8.61
C MET A 155 2.56 -10.39 -10.04
N ARG A 156 1.52 -10.40 -10.90
CA ARG A 156 1.63 -9.89 -12.28
C ARG A 156 1.92 -8.40 -12.31
N ARG A 157 1.30 -7.62 -11.43
CA ARG A 157 1.54 -6.18 -11.35
C ARG A 157 2.94 -5.86 -10.83
N ILE A 158 3.42 -6.57 -9.80
CA ILE A 158 4.82 -6.48 -9.32
C ILE A 158 5.76 -6.73 -10.49
N ARG A 159 5.59 -7.84 -11.22
CA ARG A 159 6.44 -8.15 -12.37
C ARG A 159 6.43 -7.04 -13.42
N THR A 160 5.25 -6.53 -13.78
CA THR A 160 5.10 -5.44 -14.76
C THR A 160 5.86 -4.18 -14.33
N LEU A 161 5.77 -3.81 -13.05
CA LEU A 161 6.45 -2.63 -12.52
C LEU A 161 7.96 -2.86 -12.35
N SER A 162 8.39 -4.07 -11.95
CA SER A 162 9.80 -4.45 -11.91
C SER A 162 10.43 -4.37 -13.30
N ASP A 163 9.79 -4.92 -14.33
CA ASP A 163 10.29 -4.88 -15.71
C ASP A 163 10.40 -3.44 -16.24
N ARG A 164 9.45 -2.59 -15.85
CA ARG A 164 9.42 -1.20 -16.29
C ARG A 164 10.44 -0.32 -15.58
N PHE A 165 10.60 -0.49 -14.27
CA PHE A 165 11.34 0.46 -13.43
C PHE A 165 12.66 -0.07 -12.91
N LEU A 166 12.70 -1.32 -12.40
CA LEU A 166 13.95 -1.90 -11.89
C LEU A 166 14.84 -2.38 -13.02
N GLN A 167 14.22 -3.00 -14.03
CA GLN A 167 14.89 -3.55 -15.21
C GLN A 167 15.93 -4.64 -14.84
N PRO A 168 16.34 -5.51 -15.78
CA PRO A 168 17.54 -6.31 -15.55
C PRO A 168 18.78 -5.39 -15.51
N PRO A 169 19.92 -5.86 -14.95
CA PRO A 169 21.19 -5.15 -15.09
C PRO A 169 21.43 -4.78 -16.56
N PRO A 170 21.69 -3.50 -16.88
CA PRO A 170 21.82 -3.07 -18.26
C PRO A 170 23.04 -3.73 -18.90
N ALA A 171 22.90 -4.13 -20.17
CA ALA A 171 24.05 -4.59 -20.95
C ALA A 171 25.06 -3.45 -21.15
N PRO A 172 26.35 -3.77 -21.39
CA PRO A 172 27.33 -2.77 -21.81
C PRO A 172 26.82 -1.98 -23.02
N GLY A 173 26.80 -0.65 -22.91
CA GLY A 173 26.34 0.25 -23.97
C GLY A 173 24.84 0.60 -23.99
N THR A 174 24.00 0.05 -23.09
CA THR A 174 22.60 0.50 -22.98
C THR A 174 22.52 2.02 -22.74
N PRO A 175 21.71 2.79 -23.50
CA PRO A 175 21.57 4.23 -23.29
C PRO A 175 20.97 4.59 -21.92
N GLU A 176 21.35 5.73 -21.34
CA GLU A 176 20.78 6.22 -20.08
C GLU A 176 19.26 6.47 -20.17
N SER A 177 18.75 6.88 -21.34
CA SER A 177 17.32 7.04 -21.59
C SER A 177 16.51 5.76 -21.41
N GLU A 178 17.17 4.60 -21.49
CA GLU A 178 16.57 3.28 -21.30
C GLU A 178 16.76 2.75 -19.87
N ARG A 179 17.47 3.46 -18.99
CA ARG A 179 17.78 3.04 -17.61
C ARG A 179 17.03 3.92 -16.61
N PHE A 180 15.93 3.44 -16.06
CA PHE A 180 15.03 4.32 -15.30
C PHE A 180 15.69 4.84 -14.02
N PHE A 181 16.16 3.96 -13.11
CA PHE A 181 16.69 4.42 -11.83
C PHE A 181 18.08 5.05 -11.95
N GLU A 182 18.95 4.54 -12.81
CA GLU A 182 20.28 5.09 -13.05
C GLU A 182 20.19 6.53 -13.57
N ARG A 183 19.26 6.81 -14.49
CA ARG A 183 19.00 8.17 -14.96
C ARG A 183 18.52 9.08 -13.83
N ARG A 184 17.60 8.60 -12.98
CA ARG A 184 17.07 9.38 -11.85
C ARG A 184 18.16 9.69 -10.82
N LEU A 185 19.10 8.75 -10.60
CA LEU A 185 20.27 8.98 -9.77
C LEU A 185 21.21 10.02 -10.39
N GLY A 186 21.46 9.96 -11.69
CA GLY A 186 22.24 10.97 -12.42
C GLY A 186 21.63 12.37 -12.30
N GLU A 187 20.32 12.49 -12.51
CA GLU A 187 19.56 13.73 -12.35
C GLU A 187 19.67 14.30 -10.93
N GLN A 188 19.64 13.44 -9.89
CA GLN A 188 19.78 13.88 -8.49
C GLN A 188 21.19 14.33 -8.12
N LEU A 189 22.23 13.73 -8.71
CA LEU A 189 23.63 14.11 -8.46
C LEU A 189 24.02 15.42 -9.14
N ALA A 190 23.23 15.89 -10.11
CA ALA A 190 23.44 17.14 -10.82
C ALA A 190 22.78 18.36 -10.14
N LEU A 191 22.03 18.15 -9.05
CA LEU A 191 21.42 19.20 -8.21
C LEU A 191 22.38 19.62 -7.09
#